data_AF-A0AAU3V9U6-F1
#
_entry.id   AF-A0AAU3V9U6-F1
#
_cell.length_a   1.000
_cell.length_b   1.000
_cell.length_c   1.000
_cell.angle_alpha   90.00
_cell.angle_beta   90.00
_cell.angle_gamma   90.00
#
_symmetry.space_group_name_H-M   'P 1'
#
loop_
_entity.id
_entity.type
_entity.pdbx_description
1 polymer ?
#
loop_
_entity_poly.entity_id
_entity_poly.type
_entity_poly.pdbx_seq_one_letter_code
_entity_poly.pdbx_strand_id
1 'polypeptide(L)'
;MVPLPAGPEDDAENEIGRLRAENEQLRRALGSRSVIDQAVGMVMALTPCPGDVAWAVLVRASQYGNVKLRDVAAALVASAGGRPLPADVRRALVRAMRPSG
;
A
#
# COMPACT_ATOMS: atom_id res chain seq x y z
N MET A 1 49.00 9.73 -13.48
CA MET A 1 48.22 8.67 -14.12
C MET A 1 46.77 9.15 -14.17
N VAL A 2 46.31 9.62 -15.32
CA VAL A 2 44.91 10.01 -15.50
C VAL A 2 44.11 8.72 -15.67
N PRO A 3 43.01 8.50 -14.93
CA PRO A 3 42.14 7.35 -15.16
C PRO A 3 41.71 7.34 -16.63
N LEU A 4 41.82 6.19 -17.31
CA LEU A 4 41.27 6.10 -18.67
C LEU A 4 39.79 6.48 -18.61
N PRO A 5 39.28 7.29 -19.55
CA PRO A 5 37.86 7.55 -19.64
C PRO A 5 37.14 6.20 -19.75
N ALA A 6 36.10 6.03 -18.94
CA ALA A 6 35.25 4.87 -18.93
C ALA A 6 34.78 4.61 -20.37
N GLY A 7 34.83 3.35 -20.79
CA GLY A 7 34.46 2.99 -22.16
C GLY A 7 32.97 3.23 -22.40
N PRO A 8 32.53 3.26 -23.67
CA PRO A 8 31.09 3.31 -23.99
C PRO A 8 30.30 2.14 -23.36
N GLU A 9 30.98 1.04 -23.03
CA GLU A 9 30.44 -0.10 -22.29
C GLU A 9 30.16 0.24 -20.82
N ASP A 10 31.06 0.96 -20.15
CA ASP A 10 30.89 1.42 -18.76
C ASP A 10 29.74 2.45 -18.65
N ASP A 11 29.61 3.34 -19.64
CA ASP A 11 28.51 4.30 -19.71
C ASP A 11 27.15 3.59 -19.88
N ALA A 12 27.10 2.54 -20.71
CA ALA A 12 25.91 1.73 -20.89
C ALA A 12 25.55 0.94 -19.63
N GLU A 13 26.53 0.36 -18.93
CA GLU A 13 26.31 -0.36 -17.67
C GLU A 13 25.79 0.57 -16.57
N ASN A 14 26.36 1.77 -16.46
CA ASN A 14 25.91 2.79 -15.51
C ASN A 14 24.46 3.23 -15.80
N GLU A 15 24.12 3.45 -17.07
CA GLU A 15 22.76 3.84 -17.47
C GLU A 15 21.75 2.70 -17.23
N ILE A 16 22.13 1.44 -17.51
CA ILE A 16 21.30 0.27 -17.19
C ILE A 16 21.07 0.17 -15.67
N GLY A 17 22.10 0.41 -14.86
CA GLY A 17 21.99 0.45 -13.39
C GLY A 17 21.00 1.51 -12.91
N ARG A 18 21.11 2.74 -13.44
CA ARG A 18 20.22 3.87 -13.12
C ARG A 18 18.76 3.55 -13.47
N LEU A 19 18.52 3.06 -14.69
CA LEU A 19 17.17 2.72 -15.17
C LEU A 19 16.52 1.61 -14.34
N ARG A 20 17.30 0.61 -13.88
CA ARG A 20 16.79 -0.46 -13.00
C ARG A 20 16.37 0.09 -11.63
N ALA A 21 17.20 0.93 -11.01
CA ALA A 21 16.89 1.55 -9.72
C ALA A 21 15.64 2.44 -9.80
N GLU A 22 15.49 3.21 -10.89
CA GLU A 22 14.30 4.02 -11.16
C GLU A 22 13.05 3.13 -11.34
N ASN A 23 13.17 2.03 -12.11
CA ASN A 23 12.06 1.08 -12.28
C ASN A 23 11.62 0.47 -10.94
N GLU A 24 12.55 0.10 -10.07
CA GLU A 24 12.25 -0.42 -8.73
C GLU A 24 11.58 0.63 -7.83
N GLN A 25 12.03 1.89 -7.89
CA GLN A 25 11.39 2.98 -7.15
C GLN A 25 9.96 3.23 -7.64
N LEU A 26 9.75 3.26 -8.96
CA LEU A 26 8.43 3.43 -9.57
C LEU A 26 7.50 2.25 -9.23
N ARG A 27 7.98 1.01 -9.31
CA ARG A 27 7.22 -0.19 -8.91
C ARG A 27 6.80 -0.14 -7.44
N ARG A 28 7.70 0.30 -6.56
CA ARG A 28 7.38 0.50 -5.13
C ARG A 28 6.34 1.61 -4.93
N ALA A 29 6.47 2.73 -5.64
CA ALA A 29 5.53 3.83 -5.58
C ALA A 29 4.11 3.40 -6.05
N LEU A 30 4.02 2.69 -7.18
CA LEU A 30 2.79 2.11 -7.70
C LEU A 30 2.17 1.10 -6.73
N GLY A 31 2.98 0.24 -6.10
CA GLY A 31 2.50 -0.73 -5.11
C GLY A 31 1.89 -0.10 -3.85
N SER A 32 2.43 1.03 -3.39
CA SER A 32 1.99 1.69 -2.15
C SER A 32 0.72 2.54 -2.29
N ARG A 33 0.48 3.13 -3.46
CA ARG A 33 -0.78 3.83 -3.79
C ARG A 33 -1.89 2.81 -4.11
N SER A 34 -1.52 1.69 -4.72
CA SER A 34 -2.37 0.54 -5.04
C SER A 34 -3.06 -0.10 -3.83
N VAL A 35 -2.35 -0.36 -2.72
CA VAL A 35 -2.92 -1.17 -1.63
C VAL A 35 -4.02 -0.48 -0.83
N ILE A 36 -3.91 0.84 -0.61
CA ILE A 36 -4.95 1.58 0.13
C ILE A 36 -6.18 1.76 -0.76
N ASP A 37 -5.99 2.09 -2.04
CA ASP A 37 -7.10 2.23 -2.98
C ASP A 37 -7.86 0.90 -3.17
N GLN A 38 -7.14 -0.23 -3.19
CA GLN A 38 -7.76 -1.57 -3.16
C GLN A 38 -8.55 -1.81 -1.88
N ALA A 39 -7.98 -1.49 -0.72
CA ALA A 39 -8.67 -1.62 0.57
C ALA A 39 -9.94 -0.75 0.62
N VAL A 40 -9.89 0.47 0.07
CA VAL A 40 -11.06 1.34 -0.06
C VAL A 40 -12.13 0.65 -0.91
N GLY A 41 -11.76 0.13 -2.09
CA GLY A 41 -12.68 -0.62 -2.94
C GLY A 41 -13.29 -1.85 -2.25
N MET A 42 -12.50 -2.58 -1.45
CA MET A 42 -13.02 -3.70 -0.65
C MET A 42 -14.03 -3.25 0.40
N VAL A 43 -13.77 -2.14 1.11
CA VAL A 43 -14.73 -1.59 2.08
C VAL A 43 -16.02 -1.17 1.37
N MET A 44 -15.93 -0.51 0.22
CA MET A 44 -17.10 -0.15 -0.59
C MET A 44 -17.92 -1.38 -1.00
N ALA A 45 -17.26 -2.49 -1.34
CA ALA A 45 -17.94 -3.73 -1.71
C ALA A 45 -18.59 -4.45 -0.51
N LEU A 46 -17.92 -4.47 0.65
CA LEU A 46 -18.41 -5.11 1.87
C LEU A 46 -19.47 -4.28 2.60
N THR A 47 -19.43 -2.97 2.45
CA THR A 47 -20.34 -2.01 3.05
C THR A 47 -20.64 -0.94 2.00
N PRO A 48 -21.72 -1.09 1.22
CA PRO A 48 -22.05 -0.18 0.11
C PRO A 48 -22.06 1.27 0.56
N CYS A 49 -20.98 1.99 0.28
CA CYS A 49 -20.78 3.38 0.65
C CYS A 49 -19.88 4.09 -0.37
N PRO A 50 -19.95 5.43 -0.44
CA PRO A 50 -19.03 6.23 -1.25
C PRO A 50 -17.55 6.08 -0.82
N GLY A 51 -16.63 6.36 -1.74
CA GLY A 51 -15.19 6.12 -1.53
C GLY A 51 -14.57 6.96 -0.40
N ASP A 52 -15.05 8.18 -0.17
CA ASP A 52 -14.64 9.03 0.95
C ASP A 52 -15.08 8.47 2.31
N VAL A 53 -16.28 7.87 2.38
CA VAL A 53 -16.76 7.15 3.57
C VAL A 53 -15.91 5.92 3.84
N ALA A 54 -15.61 5.13 2.80
CA ALA A 54 -14.74 3.95 2.91
C ALA A 54 -13.31 4.31 3.35
N TRP A 55 -12.74 5.39 2.80
CA TRP A 55 -11.46 5.95 3.27
C TRP A 55 -11.53 6.31 4.77
N ALA A 56 -12.57 7.02 5.19
CA ALA A 56 -12.75 7.40 6.59
C ALA A 56 -12.87 6.20 7.52
N VAL A 57 -13.49 5.09 7.08
CA VAL A 57 -13.53 3.82 7.83
C VAL A 57 -12.11 3.28 8.06
N LEU A 58 -11.27 3.24 7.02
CA LEU A 58 -9.89 2.76 7.16
C LEU A 58 -9.05 3.65 8.09
N VAL A 59 -9.22 4.97 8.01
CA VAL A 59 -8.58 5.92 8.93
C VAL A 59 -9.02 5.69 10.38
N ARG A 60 -10.33 5.53 10.63
CA ARG A 60 -10.83 5.21 11.98
C ARG A 60 -10.31 3.87 12.49
N ALA A 61 -10.24 2.85 11.64
CA ALA A 61 -9.69 1.55 12.00
C ALA A 61 -8.20 1.65 12.37
N SER A 62 -7.42 2.43 11.61
CA SER A 62 -6.01 2.71 11.92
C SER A 62 -5.87 3.35 13.32
N GLN A 63 -6.71 4.34 13.63
CA GLN A 63 -6.72 5.01 14.93
C GLN A 63 -7.16 4.07 16.07
N TYR A 64 -8.24 3.29 15.88
CA TYR A 64 -8.73 2.35 16.89
C TYR A 64 -7.76 1.19 17.17
N GLY A 65 -6.99 0.77 16.16
CA GLY A 65 -5.99 -0.28 16.30
C GLY A 65 -4.61 0.22 16.73
N ASN A 66 -4.34 1.52 16.66
CA ASN A 66 -2.99 2.09 16.73
C ASN A 66 -2.02 1.39 15.76
N VAL A 67 -2.50 1.08 14.55
CA VAL A 67 -1.75 0.42 13.47
C VAL A 67 -1.68 1.38 12.30
N LYS A 68 -0.55 1.43 11.58
CA LYS A 68 -0.41 2.31 10.42
C LYS A 68 -1.46 1.98 9.37
N LEU A 69 -2.06 3.00 8.75
CA LEU A 69 -3.10 2.84 7.73
C LEU A 69 -2.70 1.88 6.60
N ARG A 70 -1.44 1.94 6.15
CA ARG A 70 -0.90 1.03 5.13
C ARG A 70 -0.92 -0.43 5.56
N ASP A 71 -0.65 -0.71 6.84
CA ASP A 71 -0.64 -2.06 7.38
C ASP A 71 -2.07 -2.58 7.57
N VAL A 72 -3.02 -1.73 7.96
CA VAL A 72 -4.46 -2.04 7.96
C VAL A 72 -4.94 -2.40 6.56
N ALA A 73 -4.61 -1.57 5.56
CA ALA A 73 -4.98 -1.81 4.17
C ALA A 73 -4.36 -3.10 3.63
N ALA A 74 -3.06 -3.32 3.86
CA ALA A 74 -2.37 -4.54 3.45
C ALA A 74 -2.97 -5.79 4.10
N ALA A 75 -3.31 -5.75 5.38
CA ALA A 75 -3.95 -6.86 6.07
C ALA A 75 -5.35 -7.16 5.50
N LEU A 76 -6.13 -6.12 5.18
CA LEU A 76 -7.44 -6.28 4.55
C LEU A 76 -7.32 -6.89 3.15
N VAL A 77 -6.43 -6.37 2.30
CA VAL A 77 -6.19 -6.90 0.95
C VAL A 77 -5.68 -8.35 1.00
N ALA A 78 -4.74 -8.65 1.90
CA ALA A 78 -4.24 -10.00 2.09
C ALA A 78 -5.35 -11.00 2.50
N SER A 79 -6.39 -10.52 3.19
CA SER A 79 -7.50 -11.37 3.62
C SER A 79 -8.40 -11.84 2.48
N ALA A 80 -8.49 -11.09 1.38
CA ALA A 80 -9.14 -11.57 0.16
C ALA A 80 -8.43 -12.80 -0.43
N GLY A 81 -7.11 -12.92 -0.21
CA GLY A 81 -6.30 -14.08 -0.59
C GLY A 81 -6.32 -15.24 0.43
N GLY A 82 -7.25 -15.23 1.40
CA GLY A 82 -7.39 -16.30 2.40
C GLY A 82 -6.48 -16.18 3.62
N ARG A 83 -5.69 -15.10 3.75
CA ARG A 83 -4.91 -14.85 4.98
C ARG A 83 -5.82 -14.33 6.10
N PRO A 84 -5.77 -14.89 7.32
CA PRO A 84 -6.58 -14.37 8.43
C PRO A 84 -6.22 -12.91 8.75
N LEU A 85 -7.24 -12.07 8.94
CA LEU A 85 -7.05 -10.71 9.47
C LEU A 85 -6.51 -10.78 10.91
N PRO A 86 -5.44 -10.03 11.24
CA PRO A 86 -5.00 -9.85 12.61
C PRO A 86 -6.15 -9.41 13.52
N ALA A 87 -6.21 -9.95 14.73
CA ALA A 87 -7.40 -9.80 15.59
C ALA A 87 -7.65 -8.35 16.02
N ASP A 88 -6.59 -7.59 16.25
CA ASP A 88 -6.58 -6.15 16.48
C ASP A 88 -7.13 -5.37 15.28
N VAL A 89 -6.63 -5.63 14.08
CA VAL A 89 -7.10 -4.97 12.84
C VAL A 89 -8.57 -5.30 12.58
N ARG A 90 -8.97 -6.56 12.75
CA ARG A 90 -10.36 -7.00 12.60
C ARG A 90 -11.29 -6.27 13.58
N ARG A 91 -10.92 -6.20 14.87
CA ARG A 91 -11.70 -5.47 15.89
C ARG A 91 -11.83 -4.00 15.54
N ALA A 92 -10.74 -3.39 15.07
CA ALA A 92 -10.72 -1.98 14.71
C ALA A 92 -11.61 -1.68 13.48
N LEU A 93 -11.58 -2.53 12.44
CA LEU A 93 -12.45 -2.42 11.27
C LEU A 93 -13.94 -2.59 11.65
N VAL A 94 -14.27 -3.62 12.42
CA VAL A 94 -15.65 -3.83 12.90
C VAL A 94 -16.13 -2.63 13.72
N ARG A 95 -15.28 -2.06 14.57
CA ARG A 95 -15.61 -0.85 15.33
C ARG A 95 -15.81 0.36 14.41
N ALA A 96 -14.99 0.52 13.38
CA ALA A 96 -15.04 1.64 12.44
C ALA A 96 -16.25 1.60 11.49
N MET A 97 -16.77 0.41 11.18
CA MET A 97 -17.94 0.20 10.30
C MET A 97 -19.29 0.35 11.03
N ARG A 98 -19.31 0.39 12.36
CA ARG A 98 -20.54 0.64 13.11
C ARG A 98 -21.04 2.06 12.80
N PRO A 99 -22.34 2.23 12.51
CA PRO A 99 -22.89 3.57 12.30
C PRO A 99 -22.67 4.39 13.57
N SER A 100 -22.03 5.54 13.43
CA SER A 100 -22.05 6.58 14.45
C SER A 100 -23.49 7.08 14.49
N GLY A 101 -24.22 6.72 15.54
CA GLY A 101 -25.55 7.26 15.81
C GLY A 101 -25.53 8.77 16.03
#